data_AF-A0A7C1AS32-F1
#
_entry.id   AF-A0A7C1AS32-F1
#
_cell.length_a   1.000
_cell.length_b   1.000
_cell.length_c   1.000
_cell.angle_alpha   90.00
_cell.angle_beta   90.00
_cell.angle_gamma   90.00
#
_symmetry.space_group_name_H-M   'P 1'
#
loop_
_entity.id
_entity.type
_entity.pdbx_description
1 polymer ?
#
loop_
_entity_poly.entity_id
_entity_poly.type
_entity_poly.pdbx_seq_one_letter_code
_entity_poly.pdbx_strand_id
1 'polypeptide(L)'
;MNTRLFRQASFLIILIIVSGLFIRIHHLGEESLWLDEGHSIRMAKLPVSQMVEEIAANKHPPVYFLALHGWISIFGDSEFSVRALSAIFGVLAIALLYQVASLLFDRTTSLLAALLLALSSFNLFYSQETRMYSLLTFLSLGSMYYFIKWLSGGKKWASVGYLVFSTLLIYTQNFGFFIILAQNIYLAGLLLHPRSRSGTPLKSWIILQSLLILFYLPWMGILIKQILTMDSGSWSVPRPSWKGLLYSFKCFSGSFWLLGISLPLAFYGVFPHPAGGDRGREDVVSARVITDRDSERICFLSIWLLSLVLIPFLISQFGSSIYVHRATVLATLPWYILVARGINRIRFRYLRLVIVIVIIGFSLFSIKEYFIK
;
A
#
# COMPACT_ATOMS: atom_id res chain seq x y z
N MET A 1 -0.13 -0.87 -33.23
CA MET A 1 0.38 -0.19 -32.02
C MET A 1 0.81 1.23 -32.37
N ASN A 2 0.13 2.27 -31.86
CA ASN A 2 0.53 3.66 -32.10
C ASN A 2 1.68 4.02 -31.14
N THR A 3 2.93 3.86 -31.62
CA THR A 3 4.18 4.05 -30.86
C THR A 3 4.25 5.38 -30.10
N ARG A 4 3.55 6.41 -30.56
CA ARG A 4 3.41 7.71 -29.87
C ARG A 4 2.69 7.61 -28.52
N LEU A 5 1.57 6.92 -28.43
CA LEU A 5 0.78 6.81 -27.18
C LEU A 5 1.54 6.03 -26.10
N PHE A 6 2.26 5.00 -26.51
CA PHE A 6 3.14 4.24 -25.60
C PHE A 6 4.27 5.11 -25.07
N ARG A 7 4.98 5.83 -25.96
CA ARG A 7 6.05 6.76 -25.56
C ARG A 7 5.56 7.86 -24.61
N GLN A 8 4.37 8.41 -24.84
CA GLN A 8 3.77 9.42 -23.97
C GLN A 8 3.49 8.87 -22.57
N ALA A 9 2.88 7.69 -22.47
CA ALA A 9 2.61 7.08 -21.16
C ALA A 9 3.91 6.76 -20.40
N SER A 10 4.92 6.23 -21.08
CA SER A 10 6.25 5.97 -20.49
C SER A 10 6.91 7.26 -20.00
N PHE A 11 6.84 8.33 -20.79
CA PHE A 11 7.36 9.64 -20.38
C PHE A 11 6.64 10.18 -19.14
N LEU A 12 5.30 10.11 -19.12
CA LEU A 12 4.50 10.60 -18.00
C LEU A 12 4.76 9.83 -16.70
N ILE A 13 4.88 8.50 -16.73
CA ILE A 13 5.18 7.74 -15.51
C ILE A 13 6.60 8.04 -15.01
N ILE A 14 7.57 8.22 -15.90
CA ILE A 14 8.93 8.65 -15.51
C ILE A 14 8.87 10.02 -14.85
N LEU A 15 8.14 10.98 -15.43
CA LEU A 15 7.96 12.30 -14.84
C LEU A 15 7.32 12.22 -13.45
N ILE A 16 6.29 11.39 -13.27
CA ILE A 16 5.63 11.19 -11.97
C ILE A 16 6.62 10.60 -10.94
N ILE A 17 7.41 9.60 -11.32
CA ILE A 17 8.40 8.96 -10.43
C ILE A 17 9.50 9.97 -10.05
N VAL A 18 10.02 10.71 -11.02
CA VAL A 18 11.06 11.73 -10.81
C VAL A 18 10.54 12.85 -9.90
N SER A 19 9.33 13.37 -10.16
CA SER A 19 8.70 14.35 -9.27
C SER A 19 8.48 13.80 -7.87
N GLY A 20 8.02 12.54 -7.75
CA GLY A 20 7.85 11.85 -6.48
C GLY A 20 9.15 11.66 -5.69
N LEU A 21 10.27 11.43 -6.40
CA LEU A 21 11.62 11.39 -5.84
C LEU A 21 12.03 12.77 -5.33
N PHE A 22 11.95 13.82 -6.16
CA PHE A 22 12.32 15.17 -5.76
C PHE A 22 11.57 15.64 -4.52
N ILE A 23 10.26 15.39 -4.46
CA ILE A 23 9.44 15.74 -3.29
C ILE A 23 9.91 14.97 -2.04
N ARG A 24 10.32 13.69 -2.16
CA ARG A 24 10.74 12.85 -1.03
C ARG A 24 12.14 13.13 -0.54
N ILE A 25 13.03 13.65 -1.38
CA ILE A 25 14.41 14.02 -0.96
C ILE A 25 14.52 15.47 -0.48
N HIS A 26 13.53 16.31 -0.81
CA HIS A 26 13.48 17.70 -0.38
C HIS A 26 13.47 17.81 1.16
N HIS A 27 14.42 18.55 1.73
CA HIS A 27 14.60 18.75 3.17
C HIS A 27 14.77 17.46 4.01
N LEU A 28 15.16 16.34 3.37
CA LEU A 28 15.15 15.02 4.00
C LEU A 28 16.04 14.92 5.27
N GLY A 29 17.13 15.68 5.32
CA GLY A 29 18.08 15.71 6.44
C GLY A 29 18.03 16.96 7.31
N GLU A 30 17.05 17.86 7.11
CA GLU A 30 17.03 19.15 7.83
C GLU A 30 16.47 19.04 9.25
N GLU A 31 15.40 18.26 9.42
CA GLU A 31 14.77 18.07 10.72
C GLU A 31 15.54 17.07 11.61
N SER A 32 15.59 17.36 12.91
CA SER A 32 16.16 16.43 13.90
C SER A 32 15.36 15.13 13.97
N LEU A 33 16.03 14.03 14.35
CA LEU A 33 15.39 12.73 14.53
C LEU A 33 14.48 12.76 15.77
N TRP A 34 13.23 12.34 15.61
CA TRP A 34 12.32 12.21 16.75
C TRP A 34 12.43 10.82 17.41
N LEU A 35 11.75 10.64 18.54
CA LEU A 35 11.91 9.49 19.44
C LEU A 35 11.81 8.13 18.72
N ASP A 36 10.82 7.96 17.85
CA ASP A 36 10.58 6.72 17.11
C ASP A 36 11.68 6.41 16.08
N GLU A 37 12.25 7.44 15.43
CA GLU A 37 13.38 7.30 14.52
C GLU A 37 14.65 6.95 15.30
N GLY A 38 14.91 7.66 16.40
CA GLY A 38 16.03 7.38 17.30
C GLY A 38 15.99 5.95 17.84
N HIS A 39 14.81 5.45 18.22
CA HIS A 39 14.64 4.06 18.61
C HIS A 39 14.98 3.10 17.46
N SER A 40 14.51 3.39 16.24
CA SER A 40 14.78 2.56 15.06
C SER A 40 16.27 2.46 14.75
N ILE A 41 16.98 3.59 14.85
CA ILE A 41 18.44 3.68 14.64
C ILE A 41 19.20 2.97 15.77
N ARG A 42 18.80 3.18 17.04
CA ARG A 42 19.40 2.49 18.19
C ARG A 42 19.33 0.98 18.02
N MET A 43 18.15 0.45 17.69
CA MET A 43 17.97 -0.98 17.41
C MET A 43 18.84 -1.44 16.24
N ALA A 44 18.84 -0.68 15.14
CA ALA A 44 19.62 -1.01 13.95
C ALA A 44 21.15 -0.98 14.16
N LYS A 45 21.65 -0.31 15.20
CA LYS A 45 23.09 -0.31 15.54
C LYS A 45 23.52 -1.48 16.42
N LEU A 46 22.58 -2.23 17.00
CA LEU A 46 22.91 -3.41 17.81
C LEU A 46 23.45 -4.56 16.93
N PRO A 47 24.26 -5.47 17.50
CA PRO A 47 24.51 -6.77 16.90
C PRO A 47 23.19 -7.48 16.55
N VAL A 48 23.13 -8.16 15.40
CA VAL A 48 21.88 -8.73 14.86
C VAL A 48 21.15 -9.64 15.86
N SER A 49 21.88 -10.46 16.63
CA SER A 49 21.28 -11.32 17.66
C SER A 49 20.58 -10.51 18.76
N GLN A 50 21.25 -9.49 19.30
CA GLN A 50 20.72 -8.60 20.33
C GLN A 50 19.54 -7.77 19.80
N MET A 51 19.64 -7.28 18.56
CA MET A 51 18.55 -6.56 17.90
C MET A 51 17.28 -7.41 17.82
N VAL A 52 17.40 -8.66 17.35
CA VAL A 52 16.26 -9.59 17.23
C VAL A 52 15.62 -9.87 18.59
N GLU A 53 16.43 -10.01 19.64
CA GLU A 53 15.95 -10.17 21.00
C GLU A 53 15.20 -8.93 21.52
N GLU A 54 15.77 -7.73 21.36
CA GLU A 54 15.16 -6.48 21.82
C GLU A 54 13.86 -6.14 21.07
N ILE A 55 13.81 -6.33 19.75
CA ILE A 55 12.59 -6.03 18.98
C ILE A 55 11.49 -7.08 19.18
N ALA A 56 11.87 -8.34 19.47
CA ALA A 56 10.92 -9.37 19.89
C ALA A 56 10.22 -8.97 21.20
N ALA A 57 10.92 -8.33 22.13
CA ALA A 57 10.33 -7.76 23.34
C ALA A 57 9.46 -6.51 23.04
N ASN A 58 9.88 -5.67 22.07
CA ASN A 58 9.23 -4.39 21.74
C ASN A 58 8.17 -4.45 20.62
N LYS A 59 7.54 -5.61 20.38
CA LYS A 59 6.38 -5.76 19.48
C LYS A 59 6.64 -5.42 18.01
N HIS A 60 7.89 -5.49 17.56
CA HIS A 60 8.26 -5.14 16.19
C HIS A 60 8.91 -6.31 15.43
N PRO A 61 8.39 -6.68 14.25
CA PRO A 61 9.05 -7.64 13.37
C PRO A 61 10.39 -7.13 12.80
N PRO A 62 11.33 -8.03 12.44
CA PRO A 62 12.74 -7.71 12.23
C PRO A 62 13.10 -7.03 10.90
N VAL A 63 12.32 -7.21 9.82
CA VAL A 63 12.80 -6.94 8.45
C VAL A 63 13.24 -5.48 8.24
N TYR A 64 12.50 -4.51 8.77
CA TYR A 64 12.88 -3.11 8.63
C TYR A 64 14.19 -2.78 9.36
N PHE A 65 14.37 -3.30 10.57
CA PHE A 65 15.57 -3.04 11.38
C PHE A 65 16.80 -3.71 10.77
N LEU A 66 16.64 -4.93 10.23
CA LEU A 66 17.70 -5.60 9.48
C LEU A 66 18.09 -4.84 8.21
N ALA A 67 17.11 -4.33 7.47
CA ALA A 67 17.38 -3.49 6.30
C ALA A 67 18.11 -2.20 6.69
N LEU A 68 17.70 -1.55 7.78
CA LEU A 68 18.33 -0.34 8.28
C LEU A 68 19.76 -0.61 8.83
N HIS A 69 19.99 -1.75 9.47
CA HIS A 69 21.31 -2.17 9.94
C HIS A 69 22.31 -2.31 8.79
N GLY A 70 21.92 -3.04 7.74
CA GLY A 70 22.73 -3.17 6.53
C GLY A 70 22.88 -1.84 5.78
N TRP A 71 21.90 -0.96 5.85
CA TRP A 71 21.98 0.37 5.25
C TRP A 71 22.99 1.27 5.97
N ILE A 72 22.91 1.35 7.30
CA ILE A 72 23.81 2.17 8.13
C ILE A 72 25.26 1.74 7.97
N SER A 73 25.53 0.43 7.84
CA SER A 73 26.90 -0.07 7.68
C SER A 73 27.56 0.34 6.36
N ILE A 74 26.77 0.69 5.34
CA ILE A 74 27.26 1.07 4.00
C ILE A 74 27.22 2.60 3.81
N PHE A 75 26.12 3.24 4.22
CA PHE A 75 25.84 4.65 3.93
C PHE A 75 25.96 5.58 5.14
N GLY A 76 26.21 5.04 6.34
CA GLY A 76 26.24 5.80 7.58
C GLY A 76 24.86 6.11 8.14
N ASP A 77 24.83 6.80 9.27
CA ASP A 77 23.66 7.03 10.12
C ASP A 77 23.21 8.49 10.22
N SER A 78 23.68 9.36 9.32
CA SER A 78 23.19 10.74 9.22
C SER A 78 21.67 10.77 8.96
N GLU A 79 21.01 11.85 9.36
CA GLU A 79 19.56 12.05 9.22
C GLU A 79 19.09 11.83 7.79
N PHE A 80 19.84 12.40 6.83
CA PHE A 80 19.60 12.19 5.41
C PHE A 80 19.72 10.70 5.03
N SER A 81 20.80 10.02 5.45
CA SER A 81 21.08 8.64 5.08
C SER A 81 19.98 7.70 5.55
N VAL A 82 19.62 7.75 6.83
CA VAL A 82 18.67 6.79 7.42
C VAL A 82 17.25 6.99 6.87
N ARG A 83 16.86 8.23 6.58
CA ARG A 83 15.57 8.54 5.93
C ARG A 83 15.59 8.22 4.42
N ALA A 84 16.74 8.26 3.76
CA ALA A 84 16.87 7.91 2.34
C ALA A 84 16.44 6.47 2.05
N LEU A 85 16.68 5.52 2.98
CA LEU A 85 16.19 4.15 2.87
C LEU A 85 14.66 4.12 2.67
N SER A 86 13.92 4.82 3.54
CA SER A 86 12.46 4.92 3.46
C SER A 86 12.01 5.67 2.21
N ALA A 87 12.70 6.75 1.84
CA ALA A 87 12.39 7.54 0.65
C ALA A 87 12.49 6.69 -0.63
N ILE A 88 13.51 5.83 -0.74
CA ILE A 88 13.69 4.90 -1.86
C ILE A 88 12.48 3.96 -1.96
N PHE A 89 12.06 3.32 -0.86
CA PHE A 89 10.87 2.46 -0.89
C PHE A 89 9.60 3.23 -1.23
N GLY A 90 9.47 4.48 -0.76
CA GLY A 90 8.38 5.38 -1.12
C GLY A 90 8.31 5.66 -2.62
N VAL A 91 9.45 5.87 -3.28
CA VAL A 91 9.53 6.08 -4.73
C VAL A 91 9.25 4.78 -5.49
N LEU A 92 9.80 3.65 -5.05
CA LEU A 92 9.53 2.34 -5.64
C LEU A 92 8.05 1.97 -5.56
N ALA A 93 7.37 2.36 -4.47
CA ALA A 93 5.93 2.17 -4.31
C ALA A 93 5.11 2.93 -5.37
N ILE A 94 5.55 4.12 -5.82
CA ILE A 94 4.88 4.87 -6.91
C ILE A 94 4.90 4.05 -8.21
N ALA A 95 6.08 3.55 -8.58
CA ALA A 95 6.24 2.73 -9.77
C ALA A 95 5.42 1.42 -9.67
N LEU A 96 5.43 0.79 -8.50
CA LEU A 96 4.72 -0.48 -8.31
C LEU A 96 3.19 -0.30 -8.24
N LEU A 97 2.70 0.82 -7.73
CA LEU A 97 1.27 1.15 -7.76
C LEU A 97 0.79 1.34 -9.21
N TYR A 98 1.57 2.02 -10.06
CA TYR A 98 1.28 2.09 -11.50
C TYR A 98 1.16 0.67 -12.10
N GLN A 99 2.10 -0.22 -11.79
CA GLN A 99 2.07 -1.60 -12.28
C GLN A 99 0.83 -2.35 -11.79
N VAL A 100 0.53 -2.33 -10.49
CA VAL A 100 -0.67 -2.98 -9.93
C VAL A 100 -1.95 -2.42 -10.57
N ALA A 101 -2.07 -1.10 -10.67
CA ALA A 101 -3.21 -0.46 -11.30
C ALA A 101 -3.34 -0.84 -12.78
N SER A 102 -2.23 -1.05 -13.51
CA SER A 102 -2.23 -1.46 -14.92
C SER A 102 -2.66 -2.92 -15.14
N LEU A 103 -2.55 -3.77 -14.10
CA LEU A 103 -3.11 -5.11 -14.13
C LEU A 103 -4.63 -5.11 -13.95
N LEU A 104 -5.16 -4.07 -13.29
CA LEU A 104 -6.58 -3.97 -12.95
C LEU A 104 -7.35 -3.06 -13.92
N PHE A 105 -6.76 -1.99 -14.42
CA PHE A 105 -7.44 -0.96 -15.22
C PHE A 105 -6.56 -0.45 -16.35
N ASP A 106 -7.07 0.54 -17.09
CA ASP A 106 -6.36 1.16 -18.20
C ASP A 106 -5.20 2.06 -17.74
N ARG A 107 -4.33 2.41 -18.70
CA ARG A 107 -3.13 3.23 -18.47
C ARG A 107 -3.44 4.59 -17.83
N THR A 108 -4.56 5.23 -18.15
CA THR A 108 -4.92 6.54 -17.59
C THR A 108 -5.21 6.40 -16.09
N THR A 109 -6.00 5.39 -15.72
CA THR A 109 -6.25 5.05 -14.31
C THR A 109 -4.94 4.74 -13.58
N SER A 110 -4.01 4.03 -14.22
CA SER A 110 -2.69 3.73 -13.62
C SER A 110 -1.83 4.96 -13.40
N LEU A 111 -1.76 5.87 -14.38
CA LEU A 111 -1.02 7.14 -14.27
C LEU A 111 -1.60 8.03 -13.17
N LEU A 112 -2.94 8.14 -13.10
CA LEU A 112 -3.62 8.92 -12.08
C LEU A 112 -3.40 8.33 -10.67
N ALA A 113 -3.44 7.00 -10.52
CA ALA A 113 -3.15 6.36 -9.22
C ALA A 113 -1.72 6.63 -8.76
N ALA A 114 -0.75 6.52 -9.67
CA ALA A 114 0.65 6.84 -9.39
C ALA A 114 0.86 8.32 -9.04
N LEU A 115 0.19 9.23 -9.76
CA LEU A 115 0.22 10.66 -9.48
C LEU A 115 -0.33 10.97 -8.07
N LEU A 116 -1.46 10.37 -7.69
CA LEU A 116 -2.06 10.54 -6.37
C LEU A 116 -1.13 10.06 -5.25
N LEU A 117 -0.45 8.92 -5.43
CA LEU A 117 0.54 8.42 -4.46
C LEU A 117 1.81 9.30 -4.42
N ALA A 118 2.27 9.79 -5.57
CA ALA A 118 3.43 10.66 -5.67
C ALA A 118 3.22 11.97 -4.90
N LEU A 119 2.02 12.55 -5.01
CA LEU A 119 1.61 13.82 -4.38
C LEU A 119 0.90 13.66 -3.02
N SER A 120 0.85 12.44 -2.47
CA SER A 120 0.22 12.18 -1.17
C SER A 120 1.10 12.72 -0.04
N SER A 121 0.66 13.76 0.65
CA SER A 121 1.37 14.27 1.84
C SER A 121 1.47 13.22 2.96
N PHE A 122 0.50 12.31 3.05
CA PHE A 122 0.49 11.23 4.03
C PHE A 122 1.54 10.16 3.72
N ASN A 123 1.69 9.75 2.46
CA ASN A 123 2.77 8.83 2.09
C ASN A 123 4.13 9.52 2.06
N LEU A 124 4.18 10.83 1.75
CA LEU A 124 5.39 11.63 1.85
C LEU A 124 5.94 11.64 3.28
N PHE A 125 5.08 11.93 4.26
CA PHE A 125 5.43 11.92 5.69
C PHE A 125 6.17 10.61 6.06
N TYR A 126 5.58 9.46 5.74
CA TYR A 126 6.21 8.16 6.02
C TYR A 126 7.37 7.78 5.10
N SER A 127 7.58 8.52 4.00
CA SER A 127 8.77 8.38 3.15
C SER A 127 9.96 9.15 3.70
N GLN A 128 9.73 10.16 4.54
CA GLN A 128 10.78 10.96 5.19
C GLN A 128 11.01 10.57 6.66
N GLU A 129 10.43 9.48 7.12
CA GLU A 129 10.71 8.92 8.44
C GLU A 129 11.54 7.66 8.33
N THR A 130 12.48 7.49 9.26
CA THR A 130 13.25 6.26 9.49
C THR A 130 12.36 5.20 10.16
N ARG A 131 11.26 4.84 9.49
CA ARG A 131 10.23 3.90 9.96
C ARG A 131 9.79 2.95 8.84
N MET A 132 9.20 1.83 9.26
CA MET A 132 8.87 0.70 8.39
C MET A 132 7.77 0.94 7.34
N TYR A 133 7.04 2.05 7.43
CA TYR A 133 5.81 2.26 6.67
C TYR A 133 6.02 2.32 5.15
N SER A 134 7.10 2.94 4.68
CA SER A 134 7.38 2.99 3.23
C SER A 134 7.80 1.63 2.67
N LEU A 135 8.61 0.87 3.41
CA LEU A 135 8.92 -0.52 3.08
C LEU A 135 7.64 -1.39 3.09
N LEU A 136 6.77 -1.21 4.08
CA LEU A 136 5.50 -1.92 4.19
C LEU A 136 4.60 -1.66 2.97
N THR A 137 4.49 -0.40 2.54
CA THR A 137 3.73 0.00 1.36
C THR A 137 4.28 -0.66 0.09
N PHE A 138 5.60 -0.64 -0.11
CA PHE A 138 6.26 -1.31 -1.23
C PHE A 138 6.02 -2.83 -1.22
N LEU A 139 6.23 -3.48 -0.07
CA LEU A 139 6.04 -4.92 0.07
C LEU A 139 4.57 -5.34 -0.12
N SER A 140 3.63 -4.54 0.34
CA SER A 140 2.20 -4.75 0.16
C SER A 140 1.80 -4.69 -1.32
N LEU A 141 2.29 -3.68 -2.04
CA LEU A 141 2.08 -3.58 -3.49
C LEU A 141 2.69 -4.77 -4.23
N GLY A 142 3.87 -5.22 -3.84
CA GLY A 142 4.50 -6.40 -4.46
C GLY A 142 3.72 -7.67 -4.16
N SER A 143 3.28 -7.89 -2.92
CA SER A 143 2.41 -9.01 -2.55
C SER A 143 1.14 -9.02 -3.41
N MET A 144 0.47 -7.88 -3.57
CA MET A 144 -0.70 -7.77 -4.44
C MET A 144 -0.37 -7.96 -5.92
N TYR A 145 0.72 -7.38 -6.42
CA TYR A 145 1.16 -7.54 -7.81
C TYR A 145 1.37 -9.02 -8.16
N TYR A 146 2.14 -9.73 -7.34
CA TYR A 146 2.42 -11.15 -7.56
C TYR A 146 1.20 -12.03 -7.32
N PHE A 147 0.32 -11.69 -6.37
CA PHE A 147 -0.98 -12.35 -6.20
C PHE A 147 -1.84 -12.26 -7.47
N ILE A 148 -1.99 -11.05 -8.03
CA ILE A 148 -2.74 -10.80 -9.26
C ILE A 148 -2.13 -11.58 -10.43
N LYS A 149 -0.79 -11.57 -10.56
CA LYS A 149 -0.06 -12.32 -11.60
C LYS A 149 -0.21 -13.83 -11.44
N TRP A 150 -0.11 -14.35 -10.22
CA TRP A 150 -0.27 -15.77 -9.94
C TRP A 150 -1.69 -16.23 -10.26
N LEU A 151 -2.71 -15.49 -9.79
CA LEU A 151 -4.11 -15.79 -10.11
C LEU A 151 -4.26 -15.97 -11.61
N SER A 152 -3.74 -15.03 -12.38
CA SER A 152 -3.84 -14.94 -13.84
C SER A 152 -3.19 -16.06 -14.66
N GLY A 153 -2.80 -17.17 -14.03
CA GLY A 153 -2.04 -18.25 -14.66
C GLY A 153 -0.54 -17.97 -14.70
N GLY A 154 -0.05 -17.12 -13.80
CA GLY A 154 1.36 -16.74 -13.72
C GLY A 154 2.29 -17.95 -13.59
N LYS A 155 3.46 -17.88 -14.23
CA LYS A 155 4.51 -18.91 -14.13
C LYS A 155 5.03 -18.99 -12.68
N LYS A 156 5.84 -20.00 -12.37
CA LYS A 156 6.46 -20.24 -11.04
C LYS A 156 7.05 -18.98 -10.38
N TRP A 157 7.59 -18.03 -11.15
CA TRP A 157 8.11 -16.76 -10.62
C TRP A 157 7.05 -15.92 -9.87
N ALA A 158 5.78 -15.99 -10.26
CA ALA A 158 4.71 -15.23 -9.59
C ALA A 158 4.42 -15.82 -8.20
N SER A 159 4.45 -17.14 -8.08
CA SER A 159 4.36 -17.84 -6.80
C SER A 159 5.54 -17.52 -5.88
N VAL A 160 6.77 -17.51 -6.41
CA VAL A 160 7.98 -17.16 -5.65
C VAL A 160 7.93 -15.69 -5.21
N GLY A 161 7.61 -14.77 -6.12
CA GLY A 161 7.46 -13.36 -5.81
C GLY A 161 6.36 -13.12 -4.76
N TYR A 162 5.24 -13.83 -4.86
CA TYR A 162 4.17 -13.78 -3.85
C TYR A 162 4.69 -14.20 -2.47
N LEU A 163 5.38 -15.33 -2.36
CA LEU A 163 5.95 -15.81 -1.10
C LEU A 163 6.95 -14.80 -0.52
N VAL A 164 7.93 -14.37 -1.32
CA VAL A 164 8.98 -13.44 -0.86
C VAL A 164 8.38 -12.15 -0.34
N PHE A 165 7.53 -11.49 -1.13
CA PHE A 165 6.96 -10.21 -0.73
C PHE A 165 6.00 -10.34 0.44
N SER A 166 5.19 -11.40 0.49
CA SER A 166 4.22 -11.61 1.57
C SER A 166 4.89 -12.00 2.89
N THR A 167 5.94 -12.83 2.85
CA THR A 167 6.75 -13.14 4.03
C THR A 167 7.45 -11.89 4.54
N LEU A 168 8.16 -11.14 3.68
CA LEU A 168 8.82 -9.91 4.11
C LEU A 168 7.81 -8.89 4.66
N LEU A 169 6.60 -8.82 4.08
CA LEU A 169 5.54 -7.93 4.52
C LEU A 169 5.11 -8.22 5.97
N ILE A 170 4.77 -9.47 6.31
CA ILE A 170 4.35 -9.85 7.67
C ILE A 170 5.52 -9.76 8.67
N TYR A 171 6.75 -9.94 8.21
CA TYR A 171 7.97 -9.72 8.99
C TYR A 171 8.43 -8.25 9.05
N THR A 172 7.71 -7.32 8.41
CA THR A 172 7.93 -5.87 8.52
C THR A 172 6.96 -5.27 9.54
N GLN A 173 5.67 -5.62 9.45
CA GLN A 173 4.67 -5.20 10.43
C GLN A 173 3.48 -6.16 10.40
N ASN A 174 2.91 -6.47 11.57
CA ASN A 174 1.77 -7.37 11.71
C ASN A 174 0.51 -6.91 10.93
N PHE A 175 0.40 -5.62 10.60
CA PHE A 175 -0.68 -5.13 9.71
C PHE A 175 -0.62 -5.74 8.30
N GLY A 176 0.53 -6.29 7.90
CA GLY A 176 0.68 -7.11 6.69
C GLY A 176 -0.29 -8.29 6.63
N PHE A 177 -0.72 -8.85 7.78
CA PHE A 177 -1.70 -9.94 7.80
C PHE A 177 -3.05 -9.54 7.19
N PHE A 178 -3.45 -8.27 7.27
CA PHE A 178 -4.70 -7.81 6.65
C PHE A 178 -4.64 -7.79 5.11
N ILE A 179 -3.45 -7.71 4.52
CA ILE A 179 -3.26 -7.90 3.06
C ILE A 179 -3.48 -9.36 2.69
N ILE A 180 -2.88 -10.28 3.46
CA ILE A 180 -3.05 -11.73 3.24
C ILE A 180 -4.51 -12.13 3.46
N LEU A 181 -5.17 -11.56 4.46
CA LEU A 181 -6.59 -11.75 4.72
C LEU A 181 -7.45 -11.26 3.55
N ALA A 182 -7.18 -10.06 3.01
CA ALA A 182 -7.90 -9.55 1.83
C ALA A 182 -7.79 -10.49 0.62
N GLN A 183 -6.60 -11.03 0.37
CA GLN A 183 -6.35 -12.00 -0.70
C GLN A 183 -7.13 -13.30 -0.48
N ASN A 184 -7.17 -13.80 0.75
CA ASN A 184 -7.94 -14.99 1.13
C ASN A 184 -9.45 -14.77 1.00
N ILE A 185 -9.98 -13.63 1.46
CA ILE A 185 -11.39 -13.27 1.33
C ILE A 185 -11.78 -13.19 -0.15
N TYR A 186 -10.95 -12.55 -0.97
CA TYR A 186 -11.22 -12.46 -2.40
C TYR A 186 -11.23 -13.83 -3.08
N LEU A 187 -10.25 -14.69 -2.81
CA LEU A 187 -10.20 -16.03 -3.37
C LEU A 187 -11.40 -16.88 -2.90
N ALA A 188 -11.76 -16.79 -1.61
CA ALA A 188 -12.95 -17.47 -1.09
C ALA A 188 -14.22 -17.02 -1.82
N GLY A 189 -14.38 -15.72 -2.08
CA GLY A 189 -15.47 -15.19 -2.89
C GLY A 189 -15.50 -15.76 -4.32
N LEU A 190 -14.34 -15.92 -4.97
CA LEU A 190 -14.26 -16.56 -6.29
C LEU A 190 -14.70 -18.04 -6.26
N LEU A 191 -14.42 -18.77 -5.18
CA LEU A 191 -14.83 -20.18 -5.03
C LEU A 191 -16.34 -20.35 -4.85
N LEU A 192 -17.03 -19.34 -4.30
CA LEU A 192 -18.49 -19.33 -4.15
C LEU A 192 -19.23 -19.08 -5.46
N HIS A 193 -18.55 -18.57 -6.50
CA HIS A 193 -19.13 -18.33 -7.81
C HIS A 193 -18.88 -19.52 -8.76
N PRO A 194 -19.94 -20.27 -9.19
CA PRO A 194 -19.77 -21.52 -9.94
C PRO A 194 -18.91 -21.42 -11.21
N ARG A 195 -18.98 -20.29 -11.91
CA ARG A 195 -18.20 -20.04 -13.14
C ARG A 195 -16.72 -19.76 -12.88
N SER A 196 -16.39 -19.12 -11.75
CA SER A 196 -15.01 -18.76 -11.39
C SER A 196 -14.32 -19.87 -10.61
N ARG A 197 -15.09 -20.78 -9.98
CA ARG A 197 -14.60 -21.95 -9.24
C ARG A 197 -13.74 -22.91 -10.07
N SER A 198 -14.06 -23.12 -11.35
CA SER A 198 -13.31 -24.08 -12.18
C SER A 198 -11.92 -23.58 -12.58
N GLY A 199 -11.67 -22.27 -12.55
CA GLY A 199 -10.39 -21.66 -12.94
C GLY A 199 -9.49 -21.26 -11.77
N THR A 200 -9.95 -21.44 -10.52
CA THR A 200 -9.21 -21.00 -9.33
C THR A 200 -8.18 -22.06 -8.92
N PRO A 201 -6.88 -21.72 -8.85
CA PRO A 201 -5.81 -22.71 -8.62
C PRO A 201 -5.64 -23.07 -7.13
N LEU A 202 -6.70 -23.61 -6.51
CA LEU A 202 -6.84 -23.86 -5.07
C LEU A 202 -5.69 -24.69 -4.47
N LYS A 203 -5.26 -25.78 -5.14
CA LYS A 203 -4.15 -26.60 -4.66
C LYS A 203 -2.88 -25.77 -4.48
N SER A 204 -2.55 -24.92 -5.45
CA SER A 204 -1.38 -24.05 -5.35
C SER A 204 -1.56 -22.95 -4.31
N TRP A 205 -2.79 -22.45 -4.10
CA TRP A 205 -3.05 -21.49 -3.02
C TRP A 205 -2.80 -22.09 -1.65
N ILE A 206 -3.30 -23.29 -1.40
CA ILE A 206 -3.08 -24.01 -0.14
C ILE A 206 -1.57 -24.18 0.10
N ILE A 207 -0.81 -24.60 -0.92
CA ILE A 207 0.65 -24.71 -0.82
C ILE A 207 1.28 -23.36 -0.46
N LEU A 208 0.89 -22.27 -1.12
CA LEU A 208 1.43 -20.94 -0.83
C LEU A 208 1.11 -20.49 0.60
N GLN A 209 -0.11 -20.68 1.09
CA GLN A 209 -0.49 -20.35 2.45
C GLN A 209 0.23 -21.23 3.48
N SER A 210 0.36 -22.53 3.23
CA SER A 210 1.13 -23.44 4.09
C SER A 210 2.61 -23.04 4.16
N LEU A 211 3.21 -22.63 3.04
CA LEU A 211 4.59 -22.13 3.02
C LEU A 211 4.72 -20.79 3.74
N LEU A 212 3.75 -19.88 3.61
CA LEU A 212 3.74 -18.63 4.38
C LEU A 212 3.67 -18.89 5.89
N ILE A 213 2.80 -19.81 6.32
CA ILE A 213 2.71 -20.21 7.73
C ILE A 213 4.02 -20.84 8.20
N LEU A 214 4.61 -21.74 7.39
CA LEU A 214 5.89 -22.37 7.69
C LEU A 214 7.01 -21.32 7.84
N PHE A 215 7.09 -20.35 6.93
CA PHE A 215 8.09 -19.29 6.99
C PHE A 215 7.88 -18.33 8.16
N TYR A 216 6.64 -18.12 8.60
CA TYR A 216 6.33 -17.28 9.75
C TYR A 216 6.44 -18.00 11.10
N LEU A 217 6.51 -19.34 11.08
CA LEU A 217 6.55 -20.17 12.28
C LEU A 217 7.62 -19.74 13.31
N PRO A 218 8.85 -19.34 12.92
CA PRO A 218 9.86 -18.88 13.88
C PRO A 218 9.45 -17.63 14.68
N TRP A 219 8.61 -16.76 14.10
CA TRP A 219 8.12 -15.55 14.76
C TRP A 219 6.75 -15.74 15.42
N MET A 220 6.06 -16.84 15.14
CA MET A 220 4.71 -17.10 15.64
C MET A 220 4.65 -17.12 17.17
N GLY A 221 5.61 -17.78 17.83
CA GLY A 221 5.66 -17.84 19.30
C GLY A 221 5.86 -16.46 19.93
N ILE A 222 6.68 -15.61 19.30
CA ILE A 222 6.91 -14.23 19.72
C ILE A 222 5.62 -13.42 19.58
N LEU A 223 4.93 -13.53 18.44
CA LEU A 223 3.65 -12.85 18.22
C LEU A 223 2.60 -13.26 19.26
N ILE A 224 2.47 -14.56 19.55
CA ILE A 224 1.53 -15.05 20.56
C ILE A 224 1.87 -14.45 21.92
N LYS A 225 3.15 -14.47 22.32
CA LYS A 225 3.60 -13.85 23.58
C LYS A 225 3.23 -12.35 23.62
N GLN A 226 3.49 -11.61 22.54
CA GLN A 226 3.18 -10.18 22.44
C GLN A 226 1.69 -9.86 22.55
N ILE A 227 0.83 -10.74 22.03
CA ILE A 227 -0.64 -10.62 22.14
C ILE A 227 -1.08 -10.91 23.57
N LEU A 228 -0.52 -11.95 24.21
CA LEU A 228 -0.88 -12.36 25.58
C LEU A 228 -0.39 -11.37 26.64
N THR A 229 0.76 -10.73 26.44
CA THR A 229 1.33 -9.71 27.34
C THR A 229 0.94 -8.29 26.95
N MET A 230 -0.10 -8.13 26.13
CA MET A 230 -0.59 -6.84 25.69
C MET A 230 -1.38 -6.18 26.83
N ASP A 231 -0.66 -5.64 27.82
CA ASP A 231 -1.26 -4.90 28.93
C ASP A 231 -2.04 -3.68 28.45
N SER A 232 -3.23 -3.48 29.02
CA SER A 232 -4.12 -2.32 28.84
C SER A 232 -3.62 -1.05 29.57
N GLY A 233 -2.32 -0.95 29.84
CA GLY A 233 -1.70 0.16 30.55
C GLY A 233 -1.71 1.50 29.79
N SER A 234 -1.31 2.57 30.47
CA SER A 234 -1.54 4.01 30.21
C SER A 234 -1.24 4.60 28.81
N TRP A 235 -0.68 3.82 27.88
CA TRP A 235 -0.47 4.18 26.47
C TRP A 235 -1.41 3.40 25.54
N SER A 236 -2.62 3.09 26.00
CA SER A 236 -3.63 2.41 25.19
C SER A 236 -4.16 3.35 24.11
N VAL A 237 -4.13 2.89 22.86
CA VAL A 237 -4.75 3.61 21.74
C VAL A 237 -6.24 3.75 22.06
N PRO A 238 -6.82 4.96 22.09
CA PRO A 238 -8.23 5.12 22.36
C PRO A 238 -9.05 4.36 21.32
N ARG A 239 -10.20 3.82 21.73
CA ARG A 239 -11.09 3.14 20.78
C ARG A 239 -11.45 4.09 19.64
N PRO A 240 -11.29 3.67 18.38
CA PRO A 240 -11.53 4.56 17.25
C PRO A 240 -13.01 4.89 17.18
N SER A 241 -13.35 6.16 16.99
CA SER A 241 -14.72 6.58 16.70
C SER A 241 -15.00 6.53 15.20
N TRP A 242 -16.26 6.62 14.80
CA TRP A 242 -16.63 6.85 13.39
C TRP A 242 -15.99 8.13 12.82
N LYS A 243 -15.79 9.15 13.65
CA LYS A 243 -15.03 10.35 13.26
C LYS A 243 -13.55 10.02 13.01
N GLY A 244 -12.95 9.14 13.82
CA GLY A 244 -11.61 8.63 13.60
C GLY A 244 -11.49 7.85 12.28
N LEU A 245 -12.50 7.05 11.93
CA LEU A 245 -12.55 6.36 10.64
C LEU A 245 -12.53 7.36 9.47
N LEU A 246 -13.39 8.39 9.52
CA LEU A 246 -13.42 9.46 8.52
C LEU A 246 -12.09 10.24 8.47
N TYR A 247 -11.47 10.44 9.63
CA TYR A 247 -10.16 11.08 9.73
C TYR A 247 -9.07 10.28 9.03
N SER A 248 -9.11 8.94 9.04
CA SER A 248 -8.18 8.13 8.23
C SER A 248 -8.30 8.44 6.74
N PHE A 249 -9.52 8.57 6.20
CA PHE A 249 -9.71 8.96 4.80
C PHE A 249 -9.28 10.41 4.53
N LYS A 250 -9.44 11.31 5.50
CA LYS A 250 -8.85 12.66 5.44
C LYS A 250 -7.34 12.56 5.32
N CYS A 251 -6.68 11.74 6.13
CA CYS A 251 -5.24 11.49 6.06
C CYS A 251 -4.85 10.95 4.68
N PHE A 252 -5.55 9.93 4.17
CA PHE A 252 -5.26 9.37 2.84
C PHE A 252 -5.36 10.42 1.74
N SER A 253 -6.30 11.35 1.88
CA SER A 253 -6.55 12.42 0.92
C SER A 253 -5.60 13.62 1.14
N GLY A 254 -4.97 13.76 2.30
CA GLY A 254 -4.12 14.90 2.70
C GLY A 254 -4.88 15.98 3.49
N SER A 255 -6.04 16.41 2.99
CA SER A 255 -6.85 17.48 3.59
C SER A 255 -8.36 17.18 3.54
N PHE A 256 -9.17 17.94 4.30
CA PHE A 256 -10.63 17.83 4.21
C PHE A 256 -11.17 18.29 2.85
N TRP A 257 -10.53 19.27 2.22
CA TRP A 257 -10.84 19.72 0.86
C TRP A 257 -10.62 18.61 -0.16
N LEU A 258 -9.46 17.95 -0.09
CA LEU A 258 -9.16 16.81 -0.95
C LEU A 258 -10.09 15.64 -0.67
N LEU A 259 -10.41 15.36 0.60
CA LEU A 259 -11.38 14.32 0.95
C LEU A 259 -12.75 14.57 0.32
N GLY A 260 -13.23 15.82 0.36
CA GLY A 260 -14.50 16.22 -0.24
C GLY A 260 -14.56 15.99 -1.76
N ILE A 261 -13.41 16.01 -2.44
CA ILE A 261 -13.28 15.71 -3.87
C ILE A 261 -13.09 14.21 -4.10
N SER A 262 -12.16 13.58 -3.37
CA SER A 262 -11.76 12.20 -3.62
C SER A 262 -12.81 11.18 -3.17
N LEU A 263 -13.60 11.45 -2.12
CA LEU A 263 -14.60 10.50 -1.65
C LEU A 263 -15.74 10.28 -2.67
N PRO A 264 -16.38 11.32 -3.25
CA PRO A 264 -17.32 11.13 -4.35
C PRO A 264 -16.70 10.45 -5.58
N LEU A 265 -15.44 10.78 -5.91
CA LEU A 265 -14.73 10.14 -7.02
C LEU A 265 -14.45 8.66 -6.75
N ALA A 266 -14.01 8.29 -5.54
CA ALA A 266 -13.82 6.90 -5.15
C ALA A 266 -15.14 6.12 -5.24
N PHE A 267 -16.24 6.71 -4.75
CA PHE A 267 -17.58 6.12 -4.85
C PHE A 267 -18.01 5.96 -6.31
N TYR A 268 -17.82 6.97 -7.15
CA TYR A 268 -18.06 6.88 -8.60
C TYR A 268 -17.15 5.82 -9.27
N GLY A 269 -15.94 5.66 -8.75
CA GLY A 269 -14.97 4.63 -9.10
C GLY A 269 -15.34 3.21 -8.65
N VAL A 270 -16.39 3.01 -7.84
CA VAL A 270 -16.90 1.67 -7.49
C VAL A 270 -17.96 1.19 -8.48
N PHE A 271 -18.73 2.06 -9.14
CA PHE A 271 -19.78 1.58 -10.03
C PHE A 271 -19.20 0.86 -11.26
N PRO A 272 -19.82 -0.21 -11.76
CA PRO A 272 -19.39 -0.83 -13.02
C PRO A 272 -19.60 0.13 -14.20
N HIS A 273 -18.81 -0.01 -15.25
CA HIS A 273 -19.02 0.73 -16.51
C HIS A 273 -20.37 0.32 -17.13
N PRO A 274 -21.30 1.25 -17.43
CA PRO A 274 -22.49 0.90 -18.19
C PRO A 274 -22.05 0.33 -19.54
N ALA A 275 -22.58 -0.84 -19.89
CA ALA A 275 -22.13 -1.72 -20.96
C ALA A 275 -21.66 -1.00 -22.25
N GLY A 276 -20.53 -1.47 -22.83
CA GLY A 276 -20.16 -1.17 -24.22
C GLY A 276 -19.10 -0.09 -24.46
N GLY A 277 -18.52 0.51 -23.41
CA GLY A 277 -17.48 1.51 -23.53
C GLY A 277 -16.06 0.96 -23.53
N ASP A 278 -15.77 -0.12 -24.27
CA ASP A 278 -14.42 -0.66 -24.41
C ASP A 278 -13.60 0.23 -25.38
N ARG A 279 -13.52 1.54 -25.09
CA ARG A 279 -12.65 2.49 -25.81
C ARG A 279 -11.22 2.28 -25.31
N GLY A 280 -10.56 1.25 -25.83
CA GLY A 280 -9.10 1.14 -25.78
C GLY A 280 -8.49 -0.13 -25.19
N ARG A 281 -9.20 -1.26 -25.14
CA ARG A 281 -8.58 -2.57 -24.84
C ARG A 281 -7.87 -3.13 -26.07
N GLU A 282 -6.69 -2.60 -26.40
CA GLU A 282 -5.77 -3.26 -27.34
C GLU A 282 -4.44 -3.75 -26.73
N ASP A 283 -4.04 -3.34 -25.51
CA ASP A 283 -2.65 -3.57 -25.06
C ASP A 283 -2.45 -4.08 -23.62
N VAL A 284 -3.36 -4.85 -23.02
CA VAL A 284 -3.08 -5.50 -21.72
C VAL A 284 -3.25 -7.00 -21.85
N VAL A 285 -2.13 -7.72 -21.71
CA VAL A 285 -2.07 -9.19 -21.63
C VAL A 285 -3.11 -9.66 -20.62
N SER A 286 -4.22 -10.15 -21.15
CA SER A 286 -5.39 -10.52 -20.37
C SER A 286 -5.06 -11.71 -19.49
N ALA A 287 -5.28 -11.46 -18.21
CA ALA A 287 -4.83 -12.25 -17.10
C ALA A 287 -6.05 -13.08 -16.67
N ARG A 288 -6.12 -14.35 -17.08
CA ARG A 288 -7.35 -15.17 -17.19
C ARG A 288 -8.17 -15.41 -15.90
N VAL A 289 -7.76 -14.90 -14.74
CA VAL A 289 -8.40 -15.25 -13.44
C VAL A 289 -8.77 -14.05 -12.59
N ILE A 290 -8.15 -12.86 -12.76
CA ILE A 290 -8.83 -11.60 -12.43
C ILE A 290 -9.56 -11.18 -13.70
N THR A 291 -10.62 -11.93 -13.87
CA THR A 291 -11.70 -11.91 -14.84
C THR A 291 -11.85 -10.63 -15.69
N ASP A 292 -12.23 -10.85 -16.94
CA ASP A 292 -12.52 -9.81 -17.93
C ASP A 292 -13.53 -8.74 -17.48
N ARG A 293 -14.24 -8.97 -16.37
CA ARG A 293 -15.32 -8.13 -15.86
C ARG A 293 -14.81 -7.11 -14.85
N ASP A 294 -15.13 -5.87 -15.16
CA ASP A 294 -14.92 -4.69 -14.31
C ASP A 294 -15.45 -4.86 -12.87
N SER A 295 -16.59 -5.56 -12.69
CA SER A 295 -17.20 -5.81 -11.38
C SER A 295 -16.33 -6.62 -10.41
N GLU A 296 -15.58 -7.61 -10.89
CA GLU A 296 -14.71 -8.43 -10.03
C GLU A 296 -13.44 -7.68 -9.63
N ARG A 297 -12.95 -6.78 -10.49
CA ARG A 297 -11.82 -5.88 -10.18
C ARG A 297 -12.20 -4.85 -9.12
N ILE A 298 -13.42 -4.32 -9.22
CA ILE A 298 -14.00 -3.46 -8.19
C ILE A 298 -14.17 -4.24 -6.88
N CYS A 299 -14.73 -5.45 -6.94
CA CYS A 299 -14.90 -6.30 -5.75
C CYS A 299 -13.55 -6.56 -5.06
N PHE A 300 -12.51 -6.88 -5.84
CA PHE A 300 -11.14 -7.03 -5.34
C PHE A 300 -10.64 -5.76 -4.61
N LEU A 301 -10.75 -4.59 -5.23
CA LEU A 301 -10.33 -3.31 -4.61
C LEU A 301 -11.13 -2.98 -3.35
N SER A 302 -12.44 -3.24 -3.36
CA SER A 302 -13.31 -3.02 -2.20
C SER A 302 -12.93 -3.95 -1.05
N ILE A 303 -12.68 -5.24 -1.32
CA ILE A 303 -12.20 -6.19 -0.30
C ILE A 303 -10.84 -5.75 0.24
N TRP A 304 -9.93 -5.32 -0.63
CA TRP A 304 -8.62 -4.81 -0.22
C TRP A 304 -8.75 -3.60 0.71
N LEU A 305 -9.53 -2.58 0.33
CA LEU A 305 -9.73 -1.38 1.13
C LEU A 305 -10.43 -1.69 2.46
N LEU A 306 -11.53 -2.44 2.42
CA LEU A 306 -12.33 -2.74 3.61
C LEU A 306 -11.58 -3.66 4.58
N SER A 307 -10.78 -4.60 4.10
CA SER A 307 -9.97 -5.46 4.97
C SER A 307 -8.92 -4.68 5.77
N LEU A 308 -8.41 -3.57 5.22
CA LEU A 308 -7.40 -2.74 5.87
C LEU A 308 -7.97 -1.65 6.77
N VAL A 309 -9.26 -1.32 6.60
CA VAL A 309 -9.90 -0.22 7.33
C VAL A 309 -10.96 -0.76 8.30
N LEU A 310 -11.92 -1.53 7.79
CA LEU A 310 -13.07 -1.97 8.57
C LEU A 310 -12.71 -3.09 9.55
N ILE A 311 -11.91 -4.08 9.13
CA ILE A 311 -11.57 -5.21 10.02
C ILE A 311 -10.76 -4.74 11.25
N PRO A 312 -9.66 -3.97 11.11
CA PRO A 312 -8.94 -3.48 12.30
C PRO A 312 -9.78 -2.53 13.15
N PHE A 313 -10.68 -1.76 12.52
CA PHE A 313 -11.63 -0.90 13.23
C PHE A 313 -12.58 -1.72 14.10
N LEU A 314 -13.20 -2.77 13.54
CA LEU A 314 -14.11 -3.66 14.26
C LEU A 314 -13.39 -4.44 15.36
N ILE A 315 -12.20 -4.97 15.10
CA ILE A 315 -11.35 -5.60 16.15
C ILE A 315 -11.12 -4.62 17.29
N SER A 316 -10.89 -3.35 17.00
CA SER A 316 -10.67 -2.31 18.02
C SER A 316 -11.94 -1.88 18.76
N GLN A 317 -13.14 -2.14 18.23
CA GLN A 317 -14.40 -1.93 18.94
C GLN A 317 -14.63 -3.00 20.01
N PHE A 318 -14.35 -4.27 19.66
CA PHE A 318 -14.72 -5.42 20.47
C PHE A 318 -13.56 -6.06 21.24
N GLY A 319 -12.31 -5.73 20.91
CA GLY A 319 -11.11 -6.24 21.55
C GLY A 319 -10.11 -5.14 21.88
N SER A 320 -8.83 -5.49 21.91
CA SER A 320 -7.74 -4.52 22.11
C SER A 320 -7.68 -3.53 20.96
N SER A 321 -7.58 -2.24 21.28
CA SER A 321 -7.52 -1.19 20.27
C SER A 321 -6.18 -1.26 19.52
N ILE A 322 -6.27 -1.60 18.23
CA ILE A 322 -5.13 -1.70 17.31
C ILE A 322 -5.20 -0.65 16.19
N TYR A 323 -6.32 0.06 16.07
CA TYR A 323 -6.56 0.99 14.97
C TYR A 323 -5.86 2.33 15.20
N VAL A 324 -4.79 2.56 14.45
CA VAL A 324 -4.10 3.86 14.39
C VAL A 324 -3.99 4.28 12.93
N HIS A 325 -4.18 5.57 12.63
CA HIS A 325 -4.14 6.08 11.26
C HIS A 325 -2.85 5.71 10.52
N ARG A 326 -1.69 5.72 11.18
CA ARG A 326 -0.41 5.29 10.60
C ARG A 326 -0.39 3.82 10.15
N ALA A 327 -1.09 2.96 10.89
CA ALA A 327 -1.16 1.54 10.57
C ALA A 327 -2.04 1.26 9.34
N THR A 328 -2.94 2.18 8.99
CA THR A 328 -3.80 2.08 7.81
C THR A 328 -3.19 2.67 6.55
N VAL A 329 -1.87 2.97 6.52
CA VAL A 329 -1.16 3.47 5.33
C VAL A 329 -1.36 2.60 4.09
N LEU A 330 -1.48 1.28 4.28
CA LEU A 330 -1.74 0.33 3.19
C LEU A 330 -3.10 0.55 2.51
N ALA A 331 -4.08 1.12 3.21
CA ALA A 331 -5.41 1.39 2.66
C ALA A 331 -5.39 2.53 1.64
N THR A 332 -4.35 3.37 1.64
CA THR A 332 -4.16 4.42 0.63
C THR A 332 -4.03 3.84 -0.78
N LEU A 333 -3.48 2.62 -0.91
CA LEU A 333 -3.22 1.99 -2.19
C LEU A 333 -4.50 1.70 -2.99
N PRO A 334 -5.47 0.90 -2.50
CA PRO A 334 -6.74 0.70 -3.20
C PRO A 334 -7.57 1.99 -3.27
N TRP A 335 -7.45 2.88 -2.27
CA TRP A 335 -8.10 4.19 -2.29
C TRP A 335 -7.68 5.02 -3.51
N TYR A 336 -6.38 5.18 -3.76
CA TYR A 336 -5.90 5.95 -4.92
C TYR A 336 -6.30 5.33 -6.25
N ILE A 337 -6.36 4.00 -6.35
CA ILE A 337 -6.84 3.34 -7.58
C ILE A 337 -8.33 3.63 -7.81
N LEU A 338 -9.17 3.58 -6.76
CA LEU A 338 -10.60 3.90 -6.86
C LEU A 338 -10.84 5.36 -7.24
N VAL A 339 -10.13 6.30 -6.60
CA VAL A 339 -10.21 7.73 -6.94
C VAL A 339 -9.77 7.97 -8.39
N ALA A 340 -8.65 7.39 -8.80
CA ALA A 340 -8.14 7.48 -10.17
C ALA A 340 -9.15 6.96 -11.20
N ARG A 341 -9.80 5.82 -10.91
CA ARG A 341 -10.87 5.28 -11.74
C ARG A 341 -12.05 6.23 -11.82
N GLY A 342 -12.47 6.80 -10.69
CA GLY A 342 -13.51 7.84 -10.64
C GLY A 342 -13.23 9.02 -11.56
N ILE A 343 -12.01 9.57 -11.49
CA ILE A 343 -11.55 10.66 -12.36
C ILE A 343 -11.61 10.24 -13.83
N ASN A 344 -11.10 9.05 -14.16
CA ASN A 344 -11.01 8.60 -15.55
C ASN A 344 -12.37 8.40 -16.21
N ARG A 345 -13.40 8.06 -15.42
CA ARG A 345 -14.77 7.88 -15.90
C ARG A 345 -15.51 9.17 -16.25
N ILE A 346 -14.97 10.33 -15.89
CA ILE A 346 -15.58 11.61 -16.21
C ILE A 346 -15.54 11.81 -17.73
N ARG A 347 -16.71 11.76 -18.36
CA ARG A 347 -16.89 11.85 -19.82
C ARG A 347 -16.35 13.16 -20.41
N PHE A 348 -16.50 14.26 -19.68
CA PHE A 348 -16.09 15.59 -20.14
C PHE A 348 -14.60 15.82 -19.91
N ARG A 349 -13.80 15.81 -20.98
CA ARG A 349 -12.32 15.93 -20.91
C ARG A 349 -11.85 17.16 -20.12
N TYR A 350 -12.52 18.29 -20.27
CA TYR A 350 -12.14 19.55 -19.61
C TYR A 350 -12.47 19.51 -18.12
N LEU A 351 -13.64 19.00 -17.74
CA LEU A 351 -14.00 18.81 -16.34
C LEU A 351 -13.00 17.86 -15.65
N ARG A 352 -12.63 16.76 -16.31
CA ARG A 352 -11.61 15.84 -15.82
C ARG A 352 -10.26 16.54 -15.61
N LEU A 353 -9.82 17.35 -16.57
CA LEU A 353 -8.56 18.10 -16.49
C LEU A 353 -8.60 19.13 -15.34
N VAL A 354 -9.71 19.87 -15.19
CA VAL A 354 -9.92 20.80 -14.07
C VAL A 354 -9.84 20.06 -12.73
N ILE A 355 -10.50 18.91 -12.59
CA ILE A 355 -10.45 18.12 -11.35
C ILE A 355 -9.02 17.66 -11.05
N VAL A 356 -8.28 17.19 -12.05
CA VAL A 356 -6.87 16.79 -11.87
C VAL A 356 -6.02 17.98 -11.44
N ILE A 357 -6.17 19.15 -12.07
CA ILE A 357 -5.43 20.37 -11.69
C ILE A 357 -5.77 20.79 -10.26
N VAL A 358 -7.05 20.76 -9.89
CA VAL A 358 -7.50 21.10 -8.54
C VAL A 358 -6.89 20.13 -7.51
N ILE A 359 -6.92 18.83 -7.78
CA ILE A 359 -6.29 17.82 -6.92
C ILE A 359 -4.78 18.09 -6.79
N ILE A 360 -4.07 18.32 -7.90
CA ILE A 360 -2.64 18.64 -7.87
C ILE A 360 -2.39 19.91 -7.03
N GLY A 361 -3.16 20.98 -7.24
CA GLY A 361 -3.01 22.24 -6.52
C GLY A 361 -3.18 22.08 -5.01
N PHE A 362 -4.25 21.40 -4.58
CA PHE A 362 -4.46 21.11 -3.16
C PHE A 362 -3.44 20.14 -2.59
N SER A 363 -2.98 19.14 -3.35
CA SER A 363 -1.95 18.20 -2.90
C SER A 363 -0.61 18.92 -2.70
N LEU A 364 -0.22 19.79 -3.63
CA LEU A 364 0.99 20.62 -3.50
C LEU A 364 0.87 21.59 -2.32
N PHE A 365 -0.31 22.16 -2.08
CA PHE A 365 -0.56 22.95 -0.88
C PHE A 365 -0.37 22.14 0.40
N SER A 366 -0.93 20.92 0.48
CA SER A 366 -0.75 20.02 1.63
C SER A 366 0.70 19.54 1.80
N ILE A 367 1.46 19.39 0.71
CA ILE A 367 2.90 19.11 0.76
C ILE A 367 3.67 20.33 1.28
N LYS A 368 3.31 21.53 0.84
CA LYS A 368 3.91 22.78 1.33
C LYS A 368 3.66 22.95 2.83
N GLU A 369 2.44 22.70 3.31
CA GLU A 369 2.12 22.73 4.76
C GLU A 369 2.90 21.72 5.58
N TYR A 370 3.33 20.60 4.97
CA TYR A 370 4.18 19.62 5.63
C TYR A 370 5.60 20.16 5.87
N PHE A 371 6.17 20.90 4.91
CA PHE A 371 7.54 21.43 5.01
C PHE A 371 7.68 22.77 5.76
N ILE A 372 6.57 23.44 6.12
CA ILE A 372 6.59 24.71 6.87
C ILE A 372 6.52 24.46 8.39
N LYS A 373 6.12 23.27 8.79
CA LYS A 373 6.05 22.85 10.20
C LYS A 373 7.39 22.29 10.63
#